data_AF-A0A7W6R7C7-F1
#
_entry.id   AF-A0A7W6R7C7-F1
#
_cell.length_a   1.000
_cell.length_b   1.000
_cell.length_c   1.000
_cell.angle_alpha   90.00
_cell.angle_beta   90.00
_cell.angle_gamma   90.00
#
_symmetry.space_group_name_H-M   'P 1'
#
loop_
_entity.id
_entity.type
_entity.pdbx_description
1 polymer ?
#
loop_
_entity_poly.entity_id
_entity_poly.type
_entity_poly.pdbx_seq_one_letter_code
_entity_poly.pdbx_strand_id
1 'polypeptide(L)'
;MPALMLDDGKVLTEGPAIVQFLAEGSALLPELGDLTRNEVQSYLNFITAELHKPMVLLFNPAYSGVHGEIRALISKRLTWLNGRLAGPYLTGEAFTVADAYLFVCLNWSPWTDIDLKQWPALHGFMARVAARPKVREALQAEDLEAFDADGVYFAPQAYLASAGRTGEPVRP
;
A
#
# COMPACT_ATOMS: atom_id res chain seq x y z
N MET A 1 0.13 4.00 -13.77
CA MET A 1 0.16 5.12 -12.80
C MET A 1 -1.20 5.78 -12.79
N PRO A 2 -1.73 6.20 -11.62
CA PRO A 2 -3.06 6.79 -11.53
C PRO A 2 -3.08 8.22 -12.11
N ALA A 3 -4.24 8.60 -12.64
CA ALA A 3 -4.58 9.95 -13.04
C ALA A 3 -6.04 10.21 -12.65
N LEU A 4 -6.35 11.42 -12.21
CA LEU A 4 -7.69 11.85 -11.84
C LEU A 4 -8.10 13.04 -12.72
N MET A 5 -9.15 12.86 -13.52
CA MET A 5 -9.77 13.97 -14.25
C MET A 5 -10.78 14.66 -13.34
N LEU A 6 -10.65 15.97 -13.18
CA LEU A 6 -11.55 16.82 -12.40
C LEU A 6 -12.75 17.27 -13.26
N ASP A 7 -13.79 17.78 -12.59
CA ASP A 7 -15.02 18.24 -13.25
C ASP A 7 -14.77 19.36 -14.29
N ASP A 8 -13.72 20.17 -14.09
CA ASP A 8 -13.31 21.23 -15.02
C ASP A 8 -12.42 20.72 -16.17
N GLY A 9 -12.23 19.41 -16.29
CA GLY A 9 -11.43 18.75 -17.32
C GLY A 9 -9.92 18.76 -17.06
N LYS A 10 -9.43 19.39 -15.98
CA LYS A 10 -8.01 19.29 -15.61
C LYS A 10 -7.67 17.87 -15.16
N VAL A 11 -6.44 17.46 -15.41
CA VAL A 11 -5.93 16.15 -14.99
C VAL A 11 -4.89 16.34 -13.90
N LEU A 12 -5.14 15.75 -12.74
CA LEU A 12 -4.18 15.62 -11.66
C LEU A 12 -3.48 14.26 -11.76
N THR A 13 -2.16 14.27 -11.69
CA THR A 13 -1.30 13.08 -11.67
C THR A 13 -0.59 12.98 -10.33
N GLU A 14 0.17 11.90 -10.14
CA GLU A 14 0.85 11.52 -8.89
C GLU A 14 -0.09 11.00 -7.81
N GLY A 15 0.10 9.73 -7.43
CA GLY A 15 -0.70 9.07 -6.39
C GLY A 15 -0.80 9.89 -5.09
N PRO A 16 0.32 10.34 -4.50
CA PRO A 16 0.31 11.19 -3.29
C PRO A 16 -0.49 12.48 -3.44
N ALA A 17 -0.47 13.12 -4.61
CA ALA A 17 -1.22 14.35 -4.83
C ALA A 17 -2.72 14.06 -4.98
N ILE A 18 -3.07 13.02 -5.73
CA ILE A 18 -4.46 12.58 -5.93
C ILE A 18 -5.11 12.20 -4.61
N VAL A 19 -4.47 11.38 -3.77
CA VAL A 19 -5.09 10.94 -2.51
C VAL A 19 -5.28 12.09 -1.52
N GLN A 20 -4.36 13.06 -1.50
CA GLN A 20 -4.53 14.27 -0.67
C GLN A 20 -5.67 15.15 -1.19
N PHE A 21 -5.78 15.32 -2.49
CA PHE A 21 -6.89 16.07 -3.10
C PHE A 21 -8.25 15.44 -2.76
N LEU A 22 -8.37 14.12 -2.88
CA LEU A 22 -9.61 13.39 -2.58
C LEU A 22 -9.97 13.38 -1.10
N ALA A 23 -8.98 13.46 -0.21
CA ALA A 23 -9.19 13.41 1.23
C ALA A 23 -9.43 14.77 1.87
N GLU A 24 -9.39 15.86 1.10
CA GLU A 24 -9.44 17.17 1.70
C GLU A 24 -10.80 17.46 2.36
N GLY A 25 -10.76 18.07 3.55
CA GLY A 25 -11.94 18.29 4.40
C GLY A 25 -12.54 17.02 5.01
N SER A 26 -11.84 15.89 4.93
CA SER A 26 -12.22 14.62 5.57
C SER A 26 -11.28 14.26 6.72
N ALA A 27 -11.68 13.31 7.55
CA ALA A 27 -10.82 12.79 8.63
C ALA A 27 -9.60 11.97 8.14
N LEU A 28 -9.48 11.68 6.83
CA LEU A 28 -8.39 10.89 6.26
C LEU A 28 -7.10 11.70 6.05
N LEU A 29 -7.18 13.02 6.20
CA LEU A 29 -6.06 13.95 6.10
C LEU A 29 -6.26 15.05 7.16
N PRO A 30 -5.38 15.16 8.17
CA PRO A 30 -5.54 16.18 9.21
C PRO A 30 -5.55 17.60 8.64
N GLU A 31 -6.13 18.54 9.38
CA GLU A 31 -6.32 19.93 8.94
C GLU A 31 -5.00 20.66 8.66
N LEU A 32 -5.07 21.74 7.87
CA LEU A 32 -3.92 22.60 7.63
C LEU A 32 -3.41 23.24 8.93
N GLY A 33 -2.10 23.19 9.14
CA GLY A 33 -1.45 23.70 10.36
C GLY A 33 -1.32 22.67 11.48
N ASP A 34 -1.94 21.51 11.36
CA ASP A 34 -1.67 20.36 12.24
C ASP A 34 -0.39 19.64 11.81
N LEU A 35 0.54 19.44 12.75
CA LEU A 35 1.79 18.73 12.50
C LEU A 35 1.56 17.29 12.04
N THR A 36 0.49 16.63 12.47
CA THR A 36 0.16 15.27 12.01
C THR A 36 -0.13 15.24 10.51
N ARG A 37 -0.61 16.34 9.91
CA ARG A 37 -0.73 16.44 8.44
C ARG A 37 0.64 16.35 7.77
N ASN A 38 1.66 17.01 8.33
CA ASN A 38 3.03 16.93 7.82
C ASN A 38 3.61 15.52 7.99
N GLU A 39 3.26 14.81 9.07
CA GLU A 39 3.66 13.41 9.26
C GLU A 39 3.04 12.49 8.20
N VAL A 40 1.74 12.64 7.90
CA VAL A 40 1.06 11.92 6.80
C VAL A 40 1.76 12.20 5.47
N GLN A 41 2.06 13.47 5.18
CA GLN A 41 2.77 13.86 3.95
C GLN A 41 4.19 13.29 3.88
N SER A 42 4.91 13.27 5.01
CA SER A 42 6.22 12.64 5.13
C SER A 42 6.15 11.15 4.79
N TYR A 43 5.14 10.44 5.31
CA TYR A 43 4.93 9.03 4.97
C TYR A 43 4.55 8.82 3.51
N LEU A 44 3.69 9.66 2.90
CA LEU A 44 3.37 9.57 1.48
C LEU A 44 4.63 9.69 0.60
N ASN A 45 5.54 10.61 0.96
CA ASN A 45 6.82 10.78 0.27
C ASN A 45 7.75 9.58 0.48
N PHE A 46 7.87 9.10 1.73
CA PHE A 46 8.65 7.90 2.06
C PHE A 46 8.15 6.67 1.29
N ILE A 47 6.84 6.40 1.30
CA ILE A 47 6.24 5.27 0.59
C ILE A 47 6.54 5.39 -0.91
N THR A 48 6.41 6.58 -1.49
CA THR A 48 6.71 6.79 -2.92
C THR A 48 8.16 6.48 -3.26
N ALA A 49 9.10 7.08 -2.52
CA ALA A 49 10.52 7.05 -2.86
C ALA A 49 11.23 5.77 -2.41
N GLU A 50 10.91 5.26 -1.21
CA GLU A 50 11.68 4.21 -0.54
C GLU A 50 11.01 2.84 -0.61
N LEU A 51 9.72 2.75 -0.97
CA LEU A 51 8.99 1.48 -1.10
C LEU A 51 8.44 1.28 -2.51
N HIS A 52 7.49 2.10 -2.95
CA HIS A 52 6.80 1.94 -4.24
C HIS A 52 7.81 1.90 -5.39
N LYS A 53 8.70 2.91 -5.50
CA LYS A 53 9.64 2.95 -6.62
C LYS A 53 10.58 1.74 -6.65
N PRO A 54 11.25 1.33 -5.55
CA PRO A 54 12.03 0.09 -5.51
C PRO A 54 11.21 -1.17 -5.82
N MET A 55 10.00 -1.31 -5.27
CA MET A 55 9.14 -2.47 -5.52
C MET A 55 8.76 -2.59 -7.01
N VAL A 56 8.48 -1.47 -7.68
CA VAL A 56 8.21 -1.46 -9.12
C VAL A 56 9.37 -2.02 -9.94
N LEU A 57 10.62 -1.83 -9.49
CA LEU A 57 11.78 -2.41 -10.18
C LEU A 57 11.81 -3.94 -10.11
N LEU A 58 11.21 -4.54 -9.07
CA LEU A 58 11.10 -6.01 -8.96
C LEU A 58 10.13 -6.60 -9.99
N PHE A 59 9.17 -5.82 -10.49
CA PHE A 59 8.28 -6.24 -11.58
C PHE A 59 8.90 -6.07 -12.98
N ASN A 60 10.07 -5.44 -13.10
CA ASN A 60 10.71 -5.19 -14.39
C ASN A 60 11.88 -6.18 -14.62
N PRO A 61 11.78 -7.08 -15.62
CA PRO A 61 12.84 -8.06 -15.92
C PRO A 61 14.20 -7.44 -16.24
N ALA A 62 14.25 -6.19 -16.71
CA ALA A 62 15.50 -5.49 -16.98
C ALA A 62 16.37 -5.29 -15.72
N TYR A 63 15.77 -5.34 -14.53
CA TYR A 63 16.47 -5.22 -13.25
C TYR A 63 16.72 -6.57 -12.55
N SER A 64 16.40 -7.69 -13.19
CA SER A 64 16.50 -9.04 -12.59
C SER A 64 17.89 -9.35 -11.99
N GLY A 65 18.96 -8.87 -12.62
CA GLY A 65 20.33 -9.03 -12.14
C GLY A 65 20.66 -8.32 -10.83
N VAL A 66 19.79 -7.41 -10.37
CA VAL A 66 19.95 -6.66 -9.10
C VAL A 66 18.75 -6.80 -8.17
N HIS A 67 17.84 -7.75 -8.44
CA HIS A 67 16.64 -7.94 -7.61
C HIS A 67 16.98 -8.32 -6.17
N GLY A 68 18.10 -9.03 -5.93
CA GLY A 68 18.55 -9.36 -4.58
C GLY A 68 18.87 -8.13 -3.74
N GLU A 69 19.61 -7.18 -4.32
CA GLU A 69 19.99 -5.91 -3.70
C GLU A 69 18.78 -5.00 -3.48
N ILE A 70 17.85 -4.98 -4.44
CA ILE A 70 16.61 -4.22 -4.31
C ILE A 70 15.76 -4.78 -3.16
N ARG A 71 15.60 -6.11 -3.05
CA ARG A 71 14.90 -6.72 -1.90
C ARG A 71 15.61 -6.40 -0.59
N ALA A 72 16.95 -6.46 -0.54
CA ALA A 72 17.70 -6.10 0.67
C ALA A 72 17.48 -4.63 1.08
N LEU A 73 17.43 -3.71 0.11
CA LEU A 73 17.11 -2.30 0.34
C LEU A 73 15.69 -2.14 0.91
N ILE A 74 14.69 -2.77 0.29
CA ILE A 74 13.29 -2.73 0.75
C ILE A 74 13.18 -3.33 2.15
N SER A 75 13.79 -4.48 2.42
CA SER A 75 13.79 -5.11 3.74
C SER A 75 14.36 -4.19 4.82
N LYS A 76 15.43 -3.43 4.53
CA LYS A 76 15.94 -2.42 5.47
C LYS A 76 14.90 -1.32 5.76
N ARG A 77 14.12 -0.90 4.76
CA ARG A 77 13.06 0.11 4.92
C ARG A 77 11.85 -0.43 5.67
N LEU A 78 11.46 -1.67 5.42
CA LEU A 78 10.39 -2.35 6.16
C LEU A 78 10.78 -2.56 7.62
N THR A 79 12.04 -2.93 7.91
CA THR A 79 12.55 -2.99 9.30
C THR A 79 12.46 -1.65 10.01
N TRP A 80 12.86 -0.56 9.34
CA TRP A 80 12.73 0.78 9.90
C TRP A 80 11.26 1.16 10.15
N LEU A 81 10.37 0.89 9.19
CA LEU A 81 8.96 1.23 9.29
C LEU A 81 8.23 0.40 10.37
N ASN A 82 8.53 -0.89 10.48
CA ASN A 82 7.96 -1.78 11.48
C ASN A 82 8.18 -1.28 12.92
N GLY A 83 9.31 -0.61 13.18
CA GLY A 83 9.61 0.01 14.47
C GLY A 83 9.01 1.41 14.68
N ARG A 84 8.25 1.95 13.70
CA ARG A 84 7.80 3.35 13.70
C ARG A 84 6.28 3.54 13.62
N LEU A 85 5.50 2.46 13.52
CA LEU A 85 4.05 2.55 13.66
C LEU A 85 3.71 3.19 15.01
N ALA A 86 2.95 4.28 14.98
CA ALA A 86 2.57 5.03 16.19
C ALA A 86 1.34 4.45 16.91
N GLY A 87 0.80 3.33 16.42
CA GLY A 87 -0.39 2.67 16.91
C GLY A 87 -0.87 1.61 15.91
N PRO A 88 -2.18 1.42 15.72
CA PRO A 88 -2.70 0.52 14.69
C PRO A 88 -2.36 0.97 13.26
N TYR A 89 -2.10 2.27 13.05
CA TYR A 89 -1.77 2.92 11.78
C TYR A 89 -0.48 3.75 11.86
N LEU A 90 -0.06 4.35 10.74
CA LEU A 90 1.22 5.07 10.63
C LEU A 90 1.34 6.27 11.57
N THR A 91 0.27 7.03 11.73
CA THR A 91 0.22 8.26 12.54
C THR A 91 -0.65 8.11 13.79
N GLY A 92 -0.90 6.87 14.24
CA GLY A 92 -1.61 6.59 15.50
C GLY A 92 -2.91 5.80 15.30
N GLU A 93 -3.98 6.26 15.96
CA GLU A 93 -5.29 5.57 16.00
C GLU A 93 -6.15 5.82 14.75
N ALA A 94 -5.96 6.96 14.08
CA ALA A 94 -6.75 7.34 12.91
C ALA A 94 -6.10 6.80 11.62
N PHE A 95 -6.93 6.20 10.76
CA PHE A 95 -6.52 5.79 9.41
C PHE A 95 -6.47 7.00 8.49
N THR A 96 -5.40 7.11 7.72
CA THR A 96 -5.13 8.22 6.80
C THR A 96 -4.87 7.74 5.38
N VAL A 97 -4.76 8.68 4.45
CA VAL A 97 -4.36 8.38 3.06
C VAL A 97 -2.97 7.73 2.93
N ALA A 98 -2.07 7.96 3.88
CA ALA A 98 -0.76 7.30 3.88
C ALA A 98 -0.90 5.79 4.16
N ASP A 99 -1.84 5.39 5.02
CA ASP A 99 -2.10 3.99 5.33
C ASP A 99 -2.71 3.26 4.12
N ALA A 100 -3.62 3.91 3.40
CA ALA A 100 -4.18 3.37 2.16
C ALA A 100 -3.08 3.09 1.13
N TYR A 101 -2.14 4.02 0.97
CA TYR A 101 -1.05 3.86 0.01
C TYR A 101 -0.02 2.82 0.43
N LEU A 102 0.32 2.76 1.73
CA LEU A 102 1.20 1.73 2.27
C LEU A 102 0.59 0.34 2.07
N PHE A 103 -0.70 0.16 2.35
CA PHE A 103 -1.40 -1.11 2.18
C PHE A 103 -1.27 -1.65 0.75
N VAL A 104 -1.46 -0.80 -0.27
CA VAL A 104 -1.30 -1.20 -1.67
C VAL A 104 0.14 -1.64 -1.96
N CYS A 105 1.15 -0.93 -1.46
CA CYS A 105 2.55 -1.32 -1.69
C CYS A 105 2.89 -2.64 -0.97
N LEU A 106 2.47 -2.79 0.29
CA LEU A 106 2.72 -4.00 1.07
C LEU A 106 1.99 -5.22 0.48
N ASN A 107 0.83 -5.03 -0.17
CA ASN A 107 0.11 -6.07 -0.88
C ASN A 107 0.94 -6.76 -1.99
N TRP A 108 1.94 -6.08 -2.55
CA TRP A 108 2.86 -6.63 -3.57
C TRP A 108 3.97 -7.51 -3.00
N SER A 109 4.14 -7.56 -1.68
CA SER A 109 5.22 -8.30 -1.02
C SER A 109 5.28 -9.77 -1.43
N PRO A 110 4.18 -10.56 -1.41
CA PRO A 110 4.23 -11.95 -1.87
C PRO A 110 4.40 -12.12 -3.38
N TRP A 111 4.28 -11.04 -4.16
CA TRP A 111 4.52 -11.04 -5.61
C TRP A 111 5.98 -10.77 -5.95
N THR A 112 6.74 -10.29 -4.96
CA THR A 112 8.12 -9.84 -5.10
C THR A 112 9.07 -10.62 -4.19
N ASP A 113 8.63 -11.80 -3.72
CA ASP A 113 9.35 -12.69 -2.81
C ASP A 113 9.78 -12.04 -1.49
N ILE A 114 8.95 -11.13 -0.97
CA ILE A 114 9.15 -10.50 0.34
C ILE A 114 8.13 -11.11 1.33
N ASP A 115 8.64 -11.79 2.34
CA ASP A 115 7.81 -12.31 3.43
C ASP A 115 7.62 -11.26 4.53
N LEU A 116 6.43 -10.64 4.60
CA LEU A 116 6.13 -9.64 5.63
C LEU A 116 5.98 -10.22 7.03
N LYS A 117 5.92 -11.54 7.23
CA LYS A 117 5.88 -12.15 8.57
C LYS A 117 7.13 -11.84 9.40
N GLN A 118 8.22 -11.43 8.74
CA GLN A 118 9.43 -10.90 9.37
C GLN A 118 9.19 -9.57 10.12
N TRP A 119 8.09 -8.86 9.82
CA TRP A 119 7.72 -7.58 10.41
C TRP A 119 6.30 -7.65 10.99
N PRO A 120 6.15 -8.17 12.24
CA PRO A 120 4.83 -8.43 12.82
C PRO A 120 3.91 -7.21 12.92
N ALA A 121 4.46 -6.01 13.13
CA ALA A 121 3.65 -4.79 13.21
C ALA A 121 3.04 -4.44 11.83
N LEU A 122 3.82 -4.64 10.76
CA LEU A 122 3.35 -4.45 9.37
C LEU A 122 2.38 -5.55 8.94
N HIS A 123 2.62 -6.80 9.32
CA HIS A 123 1.69 -7.89 9.07
C HIS A 123 0.35 -7.65 9.78
N GLY A 124 0.38 -7.23 11.05
CA GLY A 124 -0.83 -6.82 11.77
C GLY A 124 -1.52 -5.60 11.15
N PHE A 125 -0.74 -4.65 10.62
CA PHE A 125 -1.28 -3.50 9.88
C PHE A 125 -2.04 -3.94 8.62
N MET A 126 -1.47 -4.87 7.83
CA MET A 126 -2.15 -5.43 6.65
C MET A 126 -3.50 -6.04 7.03
N ALA A 127 -3.55 -6.87 8.07
CA ALA A 127 -4.80 -7.46 8.54
C ALA A 127 -5.86 -6.42 8.93
N ARG A 128 -5.45 -5.37 9.66
CA ARG A 128 -6.35 -4.28 10.08
C ARG A 128 -6.89 -3.49 8.89
N VAL A 129 -6.04 -3.14 7.92
CA VAL A 129 -6.45 -2.34 6.76
C VAL A 129 -7.31 -3.17 5.80
N ALA A 130 -6.95 -4.44 5.56
CA ALA A 130 -7.73 -5.36 4.74
C ALA A 130 -9.16 -5.56 5.24
N ALA A 131 -9.38 -5.49 6.56
CA ALA A 131 -10.71 -5.64 7.17
C ALA A 131 -11.60 -4.38 7.06
N ARG A 132 -11.09 -3.24 6.58
CA ARG A 132 -11.87 -1.99 6.50
C ARG A 132 -12.93 -2.09 5.40
N PRO A 133 -14.21 -1.75 5.64
CA PRO A 133 -15.28 -1.90 4.64
C PRO A 133 -14.97 -1.24 3.29
N LYS A 134 -14.47 0.01 3.29
CA LYS A 134 -14.09 0.72 2.06
C LYS A 134 -12.88 0.14 1.33
N VAL A 135 -12.00 -0.57 2.04
CA VAL A 135 -10.91 -1.32 1.40
C VAL A 135 -11.48 -2.56 0.72
N ARG A 136 -12.38 -3.29 1.38
CA ARG A 136 -13.03 -4.47 0.78
C ARG A 136 -13.89 -4.13 -0.45
N GLU A 137 -14.65 -3.04 -0.38
CA GLU A 137 -15.39 -2.50 -1.53
C GLU A 137 -14.45 -2.18 -2.71
N ALA A 138 -13.29 -1.57 -2.46
CA ALA A 138 -12.31 -1.27 -3.50
C ALA A 138 -11.68 -2.54 -4.10
N LEU A 139 -11.28 -3.49 -3.24
CA LEU A 139 -10.72 -4.78 -3.69
C LEU A 139 -11.73 -5.56 -4.55
N GLN A 140 -13.02 -5.52 -4.20
CA GLN A 140 -14.09 -6.11 -5.01
C GLN A 140 -14.27 -5.38 -6.35
N ALA A 141 -14.28 -4.04 -6.33
CA ALA A 141 -14.44 -3.25 -7.55
C ALA A 141 -13.28 -3.43 -8.54
N GLU A 142 -12.12 -3.86 -8.06
CA GLU A 142 -10.95 -4.22 -8.87
C GLU A 142 -10.85 -5.73 -9.21
N ASP A 143 -11.87 -6.52 -8.88
CA ASP A 143 -11.91 -7.98 -9.10
C ASP A 143 -10.69 -8.72 -8.50
N LEU A 144 -10.26 -8.31 -7.31
CA LEU A 144 -9.15 -8.94 -6.59
C LEU A 144 -9.65 -10.04 -5.65
N GLU A 145 -8.87 -11.12 -5.55
CA GLU A 145 -9.14 -12.25 -4.66
C GLU A 145 -8.09 -12.34 -3.56
N ALA A 146 -8.52 -12.73 -2.36
CA ALA A 146 -7.64 -13.01 -1.24
C ALA A 146 -6.85 -14.29 -1.53
N PHE A 147 -5.52 -14.27 -1.38
CA PHE A 147 -4.67 -15.39 -1.82
C PHE A 147 -3.49 -15.67 -0.88
N ASP A 148 -3.78 -16.17 0.31
CA ASP A 148 -2.82 -16.73 1.25
C ASP A 148 -3.56 -17.37 2.42
N ALA A 149 -2.84 -18.07 3.29
CA ALA A 149 -3.44 -18.68 4.48
C ALA A 149 -4.00 -17.65 5.47
N ASP A 150 -3.46 -16.43 5.48
CA ASP A 150 -3.85 -15.38 6.44
C ASP A 150 -4.97 -14.47 5.88
N GLY A 151 -5.28 -14.53 4.58
CA GLY A 151 -6.35 -13.79 3.92
C GLY A 151 -6.10 -12.28 3.82
N VAL A 152 -4.84 -11.85 3.83
CA VAL A 152 -4.45 -10.42 3.92
C VAL A 152 -3.74 -9.90 2.67
N TYR A 153 -3.54 -10.75 1.66
CA TYR A 153 -3.03 -10.33 0.35
C TYR A 153 -4.06 -10.58 -0.74
N PHE A 154 -4.07 -9.70 -1.74
CA PHE A 154 -5.08 -9.65 -2.79
C PHE A 154 -4.45 -9.56 -4.17
N ALA A 155 -4.97 -10.31 -5.13
CA ALA A 155 -4.47 -10.30 -6.51
C ALA A 155 -5.56 -10.61 -7.53
N PRO A 156 -5.42 -10.14 -8.78
CA PRO A 156 -6.34 -10.50 -9.83
C PRO A 156 -6.16 -11.98 -10.21
N GLN A 157 -7.24 -12.63 -10.65
CA GLN A 157 -7.22 -14.04 -11.03
C GLN A 157 -6.11 -14.38 -12.04
N ALA A 158 -5.83 -13.48 -12.99
CA ALA A 158 -4.78 -13.67 -13.99
C ALA A 158 -3.40 -13.88 -13.37
N TYR A 159 -3.06 -13.11 -12.32
CA TYR A 159 -1.80 -13.29 -11.60
C TYR A 159 -1.80 -14.62 -10.85
N LEU A 160 -2.87 -14.94 -10.13
CA LEU A 160 -2.99 -16.18 -9.35
C LEU A 160 -2.78 -17.42 -10.22
N ALA A 161 -3.47 -17.48 -11.36
CA ALA A 161 -3.31 -18.55 -12.32
C ALA A 161 -1.86 -18.68 -12.81
N SER A 162 -1.21 -17.56 -13.15
CA SER A 162 0.18 -17.57 -13.62
C SER A 162 1.19 -17.99 -12.53
N ALA A 163 0.88 -17.71 -11.27
CA ALA A 163 1.72 -18.02 -10.11
C ALA A 163 1.39 -19.40 -9.50
N GLY A 164 0.46 -20.17 -10.09
CA GLY A 164 0.02 -21.45 -9.55
C GLY A 164 -0.67 -21.34 -8.19
N ARG A 165 -1.30 -20.19 -7.91
CA ARG A 165 -2.04 -19.91 -6.68
C ARG A 165 -3.54 -19.92 -6.94
N THR A 166 -4.32 -20.18 -5.89
CA THR A 166 -5.78 -20.05 -5.88
C THR A 166 -6.19 -18.93 -4.96
N GLY A 167 -7.22 -18.17 -5.34
CA GLY A 167 -7.78 -17.10 -4.52
C GLY A 167 -9.19 -17.42 -4.04
N GLU A 168 -9.63 -16.66 -3.05
CA GLU A 168 -11.01 -16.62 -2.60
C GLU A 168 -11.60 -15.21 -2.84
N PRO A 169 -12.86 -15.09 -3.30
CA PRO A 169 -13.49 -13.80 -3.46
C PRO A 169 -13.52 -12.98 -2.18
N VAL A 170 -13.18 -11.69 -2.27
CA VAL A 170 -13.29 -10.76 -1.14
C VAL A 170 -14.76 -10.58 -0.78
N ARG A 171 -15.16 -11.01 0.40
CA ARG A 171 -16.54 -10.86 0.92
C ARG A 171 -16.76 -9.46 1.53
N PRO A 172 -17.97 -9.07 1.96
CA PRO A 172 -18.21 -7.88 2.78
C PRO A 172 -17.77 -8.07 4.23
#